data_AF-A0A1F8NC52-F1
#
_entry.id   AF-A0A1F8NC52-F1
#
_cell.length_a   1.000
_cell.length_b   1.000
_cell.length_c   1.000
_cell.angle_alpha   90.00
_cell.angle_beta   90.00
_cell.angle_gamma   90.00
#
_symmetry.space_group_name_H-M   'P 1'
#
loop_
_entity.id
_entity.type
_entity.pdbx_description
1 polymer ?
#
loop_
_entity_poly.entity_id
_entity_poly.type
_entity_poly.pdbx_seq_one_letter_code
_entity_poly.pdbx_strand_id
1 'polypeptide(L)'
;MNLEVMPVGRLARSLLLVAALLAFPGAAAQAQGEEGRYYPETGHTLGASFIELYDTLGGTEILGYPITEPFVDPLSGWLIQYTESARMELVPSRLQAEARPRLSSLGEALGGWEPPLEAPTGVFGAGAGCRFYSESHHNVCHAFLEFYESRGGPATFGYPISEFTLEAGRIVQYFQAFRFDWYPEDRGGGRVRIAPLGRAHFERLGYDPALLRPRQPDDLSAYVVSEIHLQASLLHPVAASAGSQTLYLVARDQNLDPVARAAAVLVAHFPNGDRTLVMPLTDDRGLSRLTLAYEGVPPGSTVELEYWVVYGELQAVTQDSFRIWW
;
A
#
# COMPACT_ATOMS: atom_id res chain seq x y z
N MET A 1 82.24 35.28 -52.86
CA MET A 1 83.30 34.84 -51.92
C MET A 1 82.97 33.42 -51.49
N ASN A 2 83.96 32.58 -51.21
CA ASN A 2 83.84 31.12 -51.24
C ASN A 2 83.06 30.52 -50.03
N LEU A 3 82.56 29.28 -50.22
CA LEU A 3 82.51 28.10 -49.31
C LEU A 3 82.50 28.37 -47.77
N GLU A 4 81.74 27.74 -46.88
CA GLU A 4 80.89 26.52 -46.86
C GLU A 4 80.03 26.57 -45.54
N VAL A 5 79.30 25.58 -45.01
CA VAL A 5 79.12 24.13 -45.25
C VAL A 5 77.60 23.80 -45.29
N MET A 6 77.27 22.53 -45.59
CA MET A 6 75.96 21.85 -45.63
C MET A 6 75.72 21.01 -44.33
N PRO A 7 74.74 20.07 -44.15
CA PRO A 7 73.56 19.69 -44.97
C PRO A 7 72.27 19.28 -44.16
N VAL A 8 71.29 18.69 -44.88
CA VAL A 8 70.18 17.79 -44.43
C VAL A 8 69.05 18.42 -43.59
N GLY A 9 67.75 18.24 -43.89
CA GLY A 9 67.09 17.49 -44.96
C GLY A 9 65.73 16.98 -44.46
N ARG A 10 64.62 17.67 -44.83
CA ARG A 10 63.28 17.34 -44.34
C ARG A 10 62.62 16.26 -45.20
N LEU A 11 62.78 15.00 -44.78
CA LEU A 11 61.99 13.87 -45.26
C LEU A 11 60.53 14.01 -44.83
N ALA A 12 59.61 14.04 -45.79
CA ALA A 12 58.18 13.88 -45.51
C ALA A 12 57.93 12.44 -45.03
N ARG A 13 57.32 12.30 -43.84
CA ARG A 13 56.86 11.00 -43.32
C ARG A 13 55.35 10.95 -43.30
N SER A 14 54.80 10.04 -44.09
CA SER A 14 53.44 9.55 -43.94
C SER A 14 53.22 9.01 -42.52
N LEU A 15 52.07 9.31 -41.91
CA LEU A 15 51.61 8.61 -40.71
C LEU A 15 50.17 8.12 -40.97
N LEU A 16 49.94 6.82 -40.80
CA LEU A 16 48.60 6.24 -40.90
C LEU A 16 47.76 6.68 -39.69
N LEU A 17 46.51 7.07 -39.92
CA LEU A 17 45.50 7.04 -38.86
C LEU A 17 45.09 5.58 -38.61
N VAL A 18 45.42 5.06 -37.43
CA VAL A 18 44.77 3.87 -36.86
C VAL A 18 43.69 4.36 -35.91
N ALA A 19 42.44 4.34 -36.36
CA ALA A 19 41.29 4.63 -35.51
C ALA A 19 40.95 3.39 -34.67
N ALA A 20 41.48 3.33 -33.45
CA ALA A 20 41.10 2.31 -32.49
C ALA A 20 39.69 2.60 -31.95
N LEU A 21 38.69 1.81 -32.36
CA LEU A 21 37.41 1.80 -31.66
C LEU A 21 37.62 1.24 -30.24
N LEU A 22 37.55 2.12 -29.25
CA LEU A 22 37.35 1.73 -27.86
C LEU A 22 35.91 1.24 -27.72
N ALA A 23 35.70 -0.06 -27.92
CA ALA A 23 34.52 -0.74 -27.47
C ALA A 23 34.50 -0.72 -25.94
N PHE A 24 33.82 0.26 -25.35
CA PHE A 24 33.43 0.18 -23.95
C PHE A 24 32.48 -1.01 -23.83
N PRO A 25 32.82 -2.06 -23.05
CA PRO A 25 31.79 -2.97 -22.59
C PRO A 25 30.89 -2.12 -21.70
N GLY A 26 29.68 -1.83 -22.19
CA GLY A 26 28.63 -1.31 -21.36
C GLY A 26 28.38 -2.36 -20.29
N ALA A 27 28.96 -2.16 -19.10
CA ALA A 27 28.54 -2.84 -17.91
C ALA A 27 27.09 -2.41 -17.69
N ALA A 28 26.15 -3.19 -18.23
CA ALA A 28 24.81 -3.23 -17.70
C ALA A 28 24.99 -3.57 -16.22
N ALA A 29 24.90 -2.55 -15.38
CA ALA A 29 24.75 -2.72 -13.97
C ALA A 29 23.40 -3.43 -13.80
N GLN A 30 23.45 -4.77 -13.81
CA GLN A 30 22.42 -5.58 -13.21
C GLN A 30 22.47 -5.21 -11.73
N ALA A 31 21.71 -4.18 -11.37
CA ALA A 31 21.14 -4.12 -10.03
C ALA A 31 20.37 -5.44 -9.90
N GLN A 32 21.01 -6.42 -9.27
CA GLN A 32 20.32 -7.54 -8.67
C GLN A 32 19.48 -6.89 -7.58
N GLY A 33 18.26 -6.52 -7.95
CA GLY A 33 17.40 -5.70 -7.12
C GLY A 33 17.18 -6.44 -5.81
N GLU A 34 17.47 -5.76 -4.70
CA GLU A 34 16.99 -6.23 -3.40
C GLU A 34 15.47 -6.43 -3.50
N GLU A 35 15.01 -7.60 -3.10
CA GLU A 35 13.60 -7.97 -3.21
C GLU A 35 12.77 -7.06 -2.30
N GLY A 36 11.72 -6.47 -2.86
CA GLY A 36 10.79 -5.65 -2.09
C GLY A 36 9.95 -6.50 -1.12
N ARG A 37 9.37 -5.87 -0.10
CA ARG A 37 8.51 -6.56 0.87
C ARG A 37 7.04 -6.40 0.49
N TYR A 38 6.41 -7.50 0.08
CA TYR A 38 4.97 -7.53 -0.22
C TYR A 38 4.12 -7.41 1.04
N TYR A 39 3.04 -6.63 0.96
CA TYR A 39 2.03 -6.49 2.01
C TYR A 39 0.68 -7.00 1.50
N PRO A 40 0.22 -8.20 1.92
CA PRO A 40 -1.01 -8.78 1.42
C PRO A 40 -2.26 -7.93 1.73
N GLU A 41 -2.24 -7.14 2.80
CA GLU A 41 -3.36 -6.31 3.28
C GLU A 41 -3.76 -5.19 2.31
N THR A 42 -2.84 -4.73 1.46
CA THR A 42 -3.10 -3.74 0.41
C THR A 42 -2.68 -4.19 -0.98
N GLY A 43 -1.99 -5.33 -1.07
CA GLY A 43 -1.47 -5.89 -2.32
C GLY A 43 -0.44 -5.00 -3.00
N HIS A 44 0.35 -4.25 -2.22
CA HIS A 44 1.45 -3.41 -2.70
C HIS A 44 2.79 -3.89 -2.13
N THR A 45 3.86 -3.67 -2.87
CA THR A 45 5.23 -4.04 -2.50
C THR A 45 6.01 -2.82 -2.02
N LEU A 46 6.45 -2.82 -0.76
CA LEU A 46 7.41 -1.84 -0.25
C LEU A 46 8.76 -2.01 -0.97
N GLY A 47 9.20 -0.97 -1.67
CA GLY A 47 10.45 -1.00 -2.41
C GLY A 47 11.66 -1.13 -1.48
N ALA A 48 12.63 -1.98 -1.85
CA ALA A 48 13.76 -2.31 -0.98
C ALA A 48 14.53 -1.08 -0.46
N SER A 49 14.73 -0.06 -1.29
CA SER A 49 15.38 1.21 -0.92
C SER A 49 14.65 2.01 0.18
N PHE A 50 13.44 1.60 0.58
CA PHE A 50 12.66 2.19 1.65
C PHE A 50 12.49 1.30 2.88
N ILE A 51 12.87 0.01 2.83
CA ILE A 51 12.64 -0.95 3.92
C ILE A 51 13.30 -0.50 5.23
N GLU A 52 14.58 -0.11 5.20
CA GLU A 52 15.31 0.33 6.41
C GLU A 52 14.64 1.56 7.06
N LEU A 53 14.24 2.55 6.25
CA LEU A 53 13.54 3.74 6.73
C LEU A 53 12.18 3.37 7.34
N TYR A 54 11.42 2.54 6.64
CA TYR A 54 10.08 2.12 7.04
C TYR A 54 10.11 1.38 8.38
N ASP A 55 10.99 0.39 8.53
CA ASP A 55 11.13 -0.39 9.76
C ASP A 55 11.67 0.47 10.93
N THR A 56 12.65 1.35 10.66
CA THR A 56 13.22 2.26 11.68
C THR A 56 12.20 3.23 12.25
N LEU A 57 11.24 3.67 11.43
CA LEU A 57 10.19 4.61 11.82
C LEU A 57 8.95 3.94 12.43
N GLY A 58 8.98 2.63 12.72
CA GLY A 58 7.88 1.89 13.35
C GLY A 58 6.90 1.22 12.36
N GLY A 59 7.26 1.16 11.07
CA GLY A 59 6.56 0.38 10.06
C GLY A 59 5.06 0.64 9.95
N THR A 60 4.26 -0.42 9.92
CA THR A 60 2.80 -0.36 9.76
C THR A 60 2.09 0.38 10.91
N GLU A 61 2.66 0.43 12.12
CA GLU A 61 2.05 1.18 13.24
C GLU A 61 2.05 2.70 12.99
N ILE A 62 3.07 3.21 12.30
CA ILE A 62 3.32 4.65 12.15
C ILE A 62 3.05 5.14 10.73
N LEU A 63 3.64 4.47 9.73
CA LEU A 63 3.52 4.85 8.34
C LEU A 63 2.25 4.28 7.69
N GLY A 64 1.64 3.25 8.30
CA GLY A 64 0.59 2.44 7.67
C GLY A 64 1.13 1.59 6.52
N TYR A 65 0.25 0.84 5.86
CA TYR A 65 0.62 -0.02 4.74
C TYR A 65 1.06 0.77 3.50
N PRO A 66 1.90 0.21 2.61
CA PRO A 66 2.12 0.77 1.28
C PRO A 66 0.79 0.85 0.51
N ILE A 67 0.55 1.96 -0.18
CA ILE A 67 -0.65 2.18 -1.03
C ILE A 67 -0.32 2.44 -2.50
N THR A 68 0.97 2.46 -2.84
CA THR A 68 1.47 2.42 -4.21
C THR A 68 2.71 1.53 -4.26
N GLU A 69 3.05 1.04 -5.43
CA GLU A 69 4.42 0.64 -5.77
C GLU A 69 5.39 1.85 -5.71
N PRO A 70 6.72 1.64 -5.69
CA PRO A 70 7.70 2.70 -5.92
C PRO A 70 7.60 3.25 -7.35
N PHE A 71 7.52 4.56 -7.53
CA PHE A 71 7.49 5.20 -8.85
C PHE A 71 8.31 6.49 -8.90
N VAL A 72 8.75 6.89 -10.10
CA VAL A 72 9.44 8.17 -10.29
C VAL A 72 8.40 9.30 -10.34
N ASP A 73 8.50 10.23 -9.40
CA ASP A 73 7.66 11.43 -9.36
C ASP A 73 7.95 12.33 -10.59
N PRO A 74 6.98 12.59 -11.48
CA PRO A 74 7.18 13.44 -12.64
C PRO A 74 7.51 14.91 -12.30
N LEU A 75 7.26 15.37 -11.07
CA LEU A 75 7.55 16.74 -10.64
C LEU A 75 8.98 16.92 -10.13
N SER A 76 9.46 16.02 -9.25
CA SER A 76 10.80 16.09 -8.67
C SER A 76 11.87 15.26 -9.39
N GLY A 77 11.45 14.24 -10.15
CA GLY A 77 12.33 13.23 -10.73
C GLY A 77 12.90 12.23 -9.70
N TRP A 78 12.40 12.23 -8.46
CA TRP A 78 12.84 11.31 -7.41
C TRP A 78 12.03 10.02 -7.44
N LEU A 79 12.65 8.90 -7.05
CA LEU A 79 11.90 7.69 -6.72
C LEU A 79 11.15 7.95 -5.40
N ILE A 80 9.84 7.74 -5.40
CA ILE A 80 8.97 7.91 -4.24
C ILE A 80 8.06 6.70 -4.06
N GLN A 81 7.54 6.53 -2.84
CA GLN A 81 6.49 5.57 -2.55
C GLN A 81 5.54 6.15 -1.49
N TYR A 82 4.24 5.89 -1.66
CA TYR A 82 3.24 6.27 -0.67
C TYR A 82 2.87 5.10 0.23
N THR A 83 2.72 5.41 1.51
CA THR A 83 2.01 4.60 2.48
C THR A 83 0.70 5.32 2.85
N GLU A 84 -0.15 4.71 3.68
CA GLU A 84 -1.39 5.36 4.12
C GLU A 84 -1.12 6.73 4.77
N SER A 85 -0.13 6.81 5.67
CA SER A 85 0.17 8.00 6.46
C SER A 85 1.31 8.87 5.94
N ALA A 86 2.17 8.36 5.05
CA ALA A 86 3.41 9.03 4.68
C ALA A 86 3.77 8.95 3.17
N ARG A 87 4.75 9.76 2.76
CA ARG A 87 5.42 9.71 1.46
C ARG A 87 6.91 9.56 1.71
N MET A 88 7.47 8.44 1.29
CA MET A 88 8.92 8.19 1.30
C MET A 88 9.51 8.68 -0.02
N GLU A 89 10.66 9.34 0.04
CA GLU A 89 11.37 9.87 -1.12
C GLU A 89 12.86 9.54 -1.05
N LEU A 90 13.40 8.99 -2.14
CA LEU A 90 14.82 8.66 -2.30
C LEU A 90 15.52 9.85 -2.95
N VAL A 91 16.08 10.74 -2.14
CA VAL A 91 16.58 12.04 -2.60
C VAL A 91 18.06 11.95 -2.98
N PRO A 92 18.45 12.33 -4.22
CA PRO A 92 19.85 12.39 -4.62
C PRO A 92 20.62 13.42 -3.79
N SER A 93 21.67 12.99 -3.09
CA SER A 93 22.59 13.91 -2.42
C SER A 93 23.59 14.49 -3.42
N ARG A 94 23.83 15.81 -3.37
CA ARG A 94 24.97 16.43 -4.09
C ARG A 94 26.29 16.33 -3.32
N LEU A 95 26.24 15.93 -2.05
CA LEU A 95 27.39 15.90 -1.14
C LEU A 95 27.86 14.49 -0.80
N GLN A 96 27.06 13.47 -1.10
CA GLN A 96 27.35 12.05 -0.90
C GLN A 96 27.12 11.35 -2.25
N ALA A 97 27.88 10.29 -2.52
CA ALA A 97 27.78 9.55 -3.80
C ALA A 97 26.47 8.73 -3.94
N GLU A 98 25.64 8.74 -2.90
CA GLU A 98 24.47 7.88 -2.73
C GLU A 98 23.22 8.72 -2.42
N ALA A 99 22.07 8.31 -2.94
CA ALA A 99 20.78 8.85 -2.55
C ALA A 99 20.36 8.27 -1.19
N ARG A 100 19.62 9.04 -0.37
CA ARG A 100 19.12 8.56 0.93
C ARG A 100 17.59 8.63 0.98
N PRO A 101 16.92 7.59 1.51
CA PRO A 101 15.49 7.64 1.75
C PRO A 101 15.19 8.57 2.94
N ARG A 102 14.10 9.33 2.84
CA ARG A 102 13.54 10.13 3.94
C ARG A 102 12.02 10.28 3.77
N LEU A 103 11.35 10.77 4.81
CA LEU A 103 9.96 11.22 4.68
C LEU A 103 9.88 12.61 4.06
N SER A 104 8.79 12.85 3.32
CA SER A 104 8.33 14.19 2.97
C SER A 104 7.59 14.83 4.16
N SER A 105 7.72 16.15 4.32
CA SER A 105 6.94 16.91 5.31
C SER A 105 5.46 17.04 4.90
N LEU A 106 4.65 15.98 5.02
CA LEU A 106 3.27 16.01 4.54
C LEU A 106 2.33 16.92 5.35
N GLY A 107 2.60 17.16 6.64
CA GLY A 107 1.84 18.12 7.43
C GLY A 107 2.07 19.55 6.94
N GLU A 108 3.32 19.91 6.66
CA GLU A 108 3.68 21.19 6.03
C GLU A 108 3.07 21.31 4.62
N ALA A 109 3.23 20.29 3.78
CA ALA A 109 2.80 20.28 2.38
C ALA A 109 1.26 20.32 2.22
N LEU A 110 0.51 19.79 3.18
CA LEU A 110 -0.96 19.87 3.22
C LEU A 110 -1.49 21.15 3.89
N GLY A 111 -0.61 22.01 4.42
CA GLY A 111 -0.97 23.32 4.96
C GLY A 111 -1.38 23.32 6.43
N GLY A 112 -0.98 22.31 7.21
CA GLY A 112 -1.26 22.22 8.65
C GLY A 112 -0.38 23.08 9.56
N TRP A 113 0.33 24.08 9.00
CA TRP A 113 1.23 24.93 9.78
C TRP A 113 0.50 26.14 10.38
N GLU A 114 0.90 26.54 11.57
CA GLU A 114 0.49 27.77 12.25
C GLU A 114 1.70 28.69 12.47
N PRO A 115 1.50 30.00 12.75
CA PRO A 115 2.59 30.87 13.14
C PRO A 115 3.28 30.40 14.45
N PRO A 116 4.63 30.42 14.51
CA PRO A 116 5.40 30.15 15.72
C PRO A 116 4.90 30.93 16.96
N LEU A 117 4.82 30.27 18.11
CA LEU A 117 4.50 30.93 19.37
C LEU A 117 5.67 31.77 19.90
N GLU A 118 5.36 32.82 20.66
CA GLU A 118 6.35 33.47 21.50
C GLU A 118 6.89 32.47 22.53
N ALA A 119 8.22 32.38 22.66
CA ALA A 119 8.85 31.45 23.58
C ALA A 119 8.40 31.74 25.04
N PRO A 120 8.07 30.72 25.86
CA PRO A 120 7.55 30.95 27.21
C PRO A 120 8.52 31.78 28.07
N THR A 121 8.11 33.00 28.42
CA THR A 121 8.92 33.94 29.20
C THR A 121 8.85 33.65 30.70
N GLY A 122 9.46 32.55 31.15
CA GLY A 122 9.69 32.28 32.58
C GLY A 122 9.74 30.81 32.98
N VAL A 123 9.82 30.56 34.30
CA VAL A 123 9.94 29.22 34.92
C VAL A 123 8.69 28.33 34.68
N PHE A 124 7.62 28.88 34.11
CA PHE A 124 6.33 28.22 33.89
C PHE A 124 6.14 27.64 32.47
N GLY A 125 7.18 27.61 31.63
CA GLY A 125 7.11 27.15 30.24
C GLY A 125 6.80 25.67 30.01
N ALA A 126 6.74 24.86 31.07
CA ALA A 126 6.24 23.49 31.03
C ALA A 126 5.04 23.37 31.99
N GLY A 127 3.83 23.63 31.47
CA GLY A 127 2.60 23.31 32.18
C GLY A 127 2.50 21.81 32.45
N ALA A 128 1.80 21.42 33.52
CA ALA A 128 1.67 20.00 33.88
C ALA A 128 1.03 19.19 32.73
N GLY A 129 1.85 18.39 32.05
CA GLY A 129 1.43 17.59 30.89
C GLY A 129 1.59 18.28 29.52
N CYS A 130 2.34 19.37 29.41
CA CYS A 130 2.71 19.99 28.13
C CYS A 130 4.23 20.15 27.99
N ARG A 131 4.74 20.02 26.77
CA ARG A 131 6.14 20.26 26.42
C ARG A 131 6.25 21.22 25.23
N PHE A 132 6.95 22.33 25.43
CA PHE A 132 7.33 23.26 24.38
C PHE A 132 8.57 22.76 23.62
N TYR A 133 8.56 22.86 22.29
CA TYR A 133 9.69 22.56 21.42
C TYR A 133 10.25 23.86 20.86
N SER A 134 11.45 24.24 21.30
CA SER A 134 12.13 25.48 20.89
C SER A 134 12.52 25.56 19.43
N GLU A 135 12.60 24.42 18.76
CA GLU A 135 13.07 24.28 17.38
C GLU A 135 11.98 24.66 16.37
N SER A 136 10.71 24.46 16.73
CA SER A 136 9.55 24.88 15.94
C SER A 136 8.67 25.92 16.62
N HIS A 137 8.89 26.20 17.92
CA HIS A 137 8.10 27.12 18.74
C HIS A 137 6.62 26.70 18.93
N HIS A 138 6.37 25.40 19.11
CA HIS A 138 5.03 24.84 19.37
C HIS A 138 5.03 23.89 20.57
N ASN A 139 3.86 23.64 21.17
CA ASN A 139 3.70 22.69 22.28
C ASN A 139 3.13 21.37 21.82
N VAL A 140 3.45 20.27 22.52
CA VAL A 140 2.65 19.04 22.49
C VAL A 140 2.15 18.75 23.89
N CYS A 141 0.88 18.39 24.04
CA CYS A 141 0.22 18.24 25.34
C CYS A 141 -0.52 16.91 25.51
N HIS A 142 -0.65 16.49 26.76
CA HIS A 142 -1.50 15.39 27.24
C HIS A 142 -1.33 14.09 26.43
N ALA A 143 -2.42 13.49 25.93
CA ALA A 143 -2.38 12.23 25.21
C ALA A 143 -1.55 12.31 23.90
N PHE A 144 -1.50 13.47 23.24
CA PHE A 144 -0.62 13.66 22.08
C PHE A 144 0.85 13.66 22.49
N LEU A 145 1.21 14.23 23.64
CA LEU A 145 2.60 14.21 24.13
C LEU A 145 3.05 12.78 24.48
N GLU A 146 2.20 12.04 25.20
CA GLU A 146 2.47 10.63 25.54
C GLU A 146 2.61 9.76 24.28
N PHE A 147 1.70 9.91 23.31
CA PHE A 147 1.76 9.18 22.03
C PHE A 147 3.02 9.53 21.22
N TYR A 148 3.35 10.83 21.13
CA TYR A 148 4.50 11.36 20.39
C TYR A 148 5.83 10.87 20.96
N GLU A 149 6.07 11.08 22.27
CA GLU A 149 7.35 10.74 22.90
C GLU A 149 7.58 9.23 22.99
N SER A 150 6.52 8.43 23.22
CA SER A 150 6.62 6.96 23.24
C SER A 150 6.98 6.34 21.89
N ARG A 151 6.83 7.10 20.78
CA ARG A 151 7.07 6.66 19.39
C ARG A 151 8.25 7.39 18.72
N GLY A 152 9.18 7.92 19.51
CA GLY A 152 10.42 8.55 19.03
C GLY A 152 10.33 10.06 18.76
N GLY A 153 9.15 10.67 18.92
CA GLY A 153 8.96 12.13 18.89
C GLY A 153 9.50 12.79 17.61
N PRO A 154 10.32 13.85 17.72
CA PRO A 154 10.79 14.60 16.55
C PRO A 154 11.58 13.76 15.53
N ALA A 155 12.24 12.68 15.98
CA ALA A 155 13.00 11.80 15.09
C ALA A 155 12.09 10.98 14.15
N THR A 156 10.85 10.72 14.56
CA THR A 156 9.87 9.95 13.80
C THR A 156 8.92 10.85 13.02
N PHE A 157 8.36 11.86 13.68
CA PHE A 157 7.24 12.64 13.14
C PHE A 157 7.63 14.03 12.59
N GLY A 158 8.86 14.47 12.85
CA GLY A 158 9.24 15.87 12.81
C GLY A 158 8.61 16.69 13.94
N TYR A 159 9.02 17.94 14.09
CA TYR A 159 8.53 18.81 15.17
C TYR A 159 7.03 19.15 15.02
N PRO A 160 6.32 19.53 16.10
CA PRO A 160 4.99 20.12 15.99
C PRO A 160 5.03 21.42 15.18
N ILE A 161 4.05 21.61 14.30
CA ILE A 161 3.89 22.81 13.44
C ILE A 161 2.57 23.55 13.67
N SER A 162 1.74 23.06 14.58
CA SER A 162 0.51 23.68 15.06
C SER A 162 0.37 23.40 16.55
N GLU A 163 -0.50 24.14 17.23
CA GLU A 163 -1.08 23.67 18.49
C GLU A 163 -2.19 22.63 18.19
N PHE A 164 -2.81 22.03 19.22
CA PHE A 164 -3.98 21.20 18.98
C PHE A 164 -5.24 22.07 18.77
N THR A 165 -6.06 21.71 17.79
CA THR A 165 -7.26 22.46 17.39
C THR A 165 -8.45 21.52 17.09
N LEU A 166 -9.64 22.07 16.89
CA LEU A 166 -10.85 21.30 16.57
C LEU A 166 -11.17 21.38 15.07
N GLU A 167 -10.89 20.31 14.32
CA GLU A 167 -11.22 20.19 12.90
C GLU A 167 -12.24 19.08 12.67
N ALA A 168 -13.31 19.37 11.92
CA ALA A 168 -14.33 18.38 11.53
C ALA A 168 -14.91 17.53 12.69
N GLY A 169 -14.91 18.07 13.92
CA GLY A 169 -15.36 17.36 15.13
C GLY A 169 -14.31 16.49 15.82
N ARG A 170 -13.05 16.53 15.37
CA ARG A 170 -11.89 15.86 15.99
C ARG A 170 -10.94 16.90 16.60
N ILE A 171 -10.37 16.60 17.75
CA ILE A 171 -9.18 17.33 18.21
C ILE A 171 -7.99 16.78 17.43
N VAL A 172 -7.24 17.66 16.79
CA VAL A 172 -6.14 17.31 15.88
C VAL A 172 -4.91 18.15 16.17
N GLN A 173 -3.72 17.65 15.83
CA GLN A 173 -2.48 18.43 15.85
C GLN A 173 -1.57 18.02 14.69
N TYR A 174 -0.92 18.99 14.05
CA TYR A 174 0.01 18.77 12.95
C TYR A 174 1.47 18.80 13.41
N PHE A 175 2.25 17.94 12.77
CA PHE A 175 3.69 17.80 12.85
C PHE A 175 4.26 17.92 11.43
N GLN A 176 5.57 18.08 11.27
CA GLN A 176 6.14 18.32 9.93
C GLN A 176 5.75 17.24 8.92
N ALA A 177 5.84 15.95 9.29
CA ALA A 177 5.52 14.83 8.41
C ALA A 177 4.13 14.21 8.61
N PHE A 178 3.46 14.45 9.75
CA PHE A 178 2.24 13.73 10.14
C PHE A 178 1.19 14.65 10.80
N ARG A 179 -0.01 14.11 11.03
CA ARG A 179 -1.05 14.70 11.86
C ARG A 179 -1.59 13.63 12.81
N PHE A 180 -1.92 14.01 14.03
CA PHE A 180 -2.59 13.14 15.00
C PHE A 180 -4.04 13.57 15.19
N ASP A 181 -4.94 12.59 15.26
CA ASP A 181 -6.38 12.76 15.49
C ASP A 181 -6.79 12.07 16.79
N TRP A 182 -7.66 12.74 17.56
CA TRP A 182 -8.16 12.23 18.83
C TRP A 182 -9.55 11.60 18.73
N TYR A 183 -9.67 10.39 19.27
CA TYR A 183 -10.85 9.53 19.29
C TYR A 183 -11.33 9.33 20.74
N PRO A 184 -12.10 10.29 21.31
CA PRO A 184 -12.61 10.20 22.70
C PRO A 184 -13.48 8.96 22.97
N GLU A 185 -14.12 8.43 21.95
CA GLU A 185 -14.99 7.25 22.03
C GLU A 185 -14.24 5.96 22.39
N ASP A 186 -12.94 5.87 22.08
CA ASP A 186 -12.13 4.69 22.35
C ASP A 186 -11.80 4.58 23.84
N ARG A 187 -12.50 3.68 24.53
CA ARG A 187 -12.26 3.40 25.96
C ARG A 187 -11.02 2.54 26.22
N GLY A 188 -10.43 1.93 25.19
CA GLY A 188 -9.30 1.00 25.28
C GLY A 188 -7.89 1.62 25.23
N GLY A 189 -7.74 2.94 25.35
CA GLY A 189 -6.44 3.62 25.39
C GLY A 189 -5.89 4.10 24.04
N GLY A 190 -6.28 3.47 22.92
CA GLY A 190 -5.91 3.86 21.54
C GLY A 190 -6.56 5.15 21.01
N ARG A 191 -6.69 6.19 21.85
CA ARG A 191 -7.41 7.43 21.51
C ARG A 191 -6.65 8.37 20.58
N VAL A 192 -5.37 8.14 20.35
CA VAL A 192 -4.58 8.95 19.40
C VAL A 192 -4.27 8.06 18.21
N ARG A 193 -4.58 8.55 17.01
CA ARG A 193 -4.30 7.86 15.75
C ARG A 193 -3.60 8.80 14.79
N ILE A 194 -2.80 8.24 13.90
CA ILE A 194 -2.12 8.99 12.85
C ILE A 194 -3.09 9.16 11.67
N ALA A 195 -3.22 10.39 11.17
CA ALA A 195 -4.06 10.69 10.01
C ALA A 195 -3.40 10.18 8.72
N PRO A 196 -4.18 9.69 7.73
CA PRO A 196 -3.66 9.13 6.48
C PRO A 196 -3.20 10.24 5.50
N LEU A 197 -2.17 11.00 5.89
CA LEU A 197 -1.66 12.12 5.10
C LEU A 197 -1.01 11.68 3.79
N GLY A 198 -0.48 10.46 3.71
CA GLY A 198 0.06 9.87 2.48
C GLY A 198 -1.02 9.78 1.40
N ARG A 199 -2.16 9.17 1.74
CA ARG A 199 -3.35 9.15 0.87
C ARG A 199 -3.84 10.56 0.52
N ALA A 200 -4.02 11.42 1.53
CA ALA A 200 -4.51 12.79 1.31
C ALA A 200 -3.60 13.60 0.37
N HIS A 201 -2.27 13.44 0.49
CA HIS A 201 -1.30 14.12 -0.37
C HIS A 201 -1.23 13.52 -1.80
N PHE A 202 -1.35 12.20 -1.93
CA PHE A 202 -1.47 11.56 -3.25
C PHE A 202 -2.65 12.13 -4.05
N GLU A 203 -3.82 12.21 -3.39
CA GLU A 203 -5.05 12.76 -3.96
C GLU A 203 -4.93 14.28 -4.23
N ARG A 204 -4.30 15.03 -3.31
CA ARG A 204 -4.02 16.48 -3.43
C ARG A 204 -3.19 16.84 -4.67
N LEU A 205 -2.21 16.01 -5.03
CA LEU A 205 -1.36 16.22 -6.21
C LEU A 205 -1.95 15.68 -7.52
N GLY A 206 -3.01 14.85 -7.45
CA GLY A 206 -3.70 14.35 -8.64
C GLY A 206 -2.87 13.38 -9.48
N TYR A 207 -2.06 12.53 -8.82
CA TYR A 207 -1.41 11.40 -9.49
C TYR A 207 -2.44 10.43 -10.07
N ASP A 208 -2.03 9.62 -11.06
CA ASP A 208 -2.90 8.62 -11.69
C ASP A 208 -3.45 7.62 -10.65
N PRO A 209 -4.78 7.54 -10.44
CA PRO A 209 -5.38 6.58 -9.51
C PRO A 209 -5.07 5.12 -9.83
N ALA A 210 -4.58 4.80 -11.03
CA ALA A 210 -4.08 3.46 -11.36
C ALA A 210 -2.89 3.03 -10.48
N LEU A 211 -2.08 3.97 -9.96
CA LEU A 211 -0.96 3.68 -9.05
C LEU A 211 -1.42 3.17 -7.67
N LEU A 212 -2.69 3.39 -7.30
CA LEU A 212 -3.29 2.87 -6.06
C LEU A 212 -3.82 1.43 -6.21
N ARG A 213 -3.84 0.88 -7.43
CA ARG A 213 -4.32 -0.50 -7.66
C ARG A 213 -3.27 -1.49 -7.15
N PRO A 214 -3.68 -2.53 -6.41
CA PRO A 214 -2.80 -3.64 -6.07
C PRO A 214 -2.06 -4.20 -7.29
N ARG A 215 -0.84 -4.70 -7.06
CA ARG A 215 -0.05 -5.40 -8.05
C ARG A 215 0.53 -6.66 -7.43
N GLN A 216 0.44 -7.78 -8.14
CA GLN A 216 1.12 -9.01 -7.73
C GLN A 216 2.64 -8.75 -7.58
N PRO A 217 3.27 -9.29 -6.52
CA PRO A 217 4.70 -9.13 -6.31
C PRO A 217 5.48 -9.82 -7.43
N ASP A 218 6.66 -9.29 -7.74
CA ASP A 218 7.55 -9.88 -8.77
C ASP A 218 8.01 -11.29 -8.38
N ASP A 219 8.19 -11.55 -7.07
CA ASP A 219 8.23 -12.90 -6.54
C ASP A 219 6.83 -13.35 -6.08
N LEU A 220 6.22 -14.25 -6.85
CA LEU A 220 4.94 -14.87 -6.51
C LEU A 220 5.01 -15.77 -5.27
N SER A 221 6.19 -16.11 -4.75
CA SER A 221 6.31 -16.84 -3.47
C SER A 221 5.94 -15.97 -2.26
N ALA A 222 6.07 -14.64 -2.39
CA ALA A 222 5.63 -13.67 -1.39
C ALA A 222 4.11 -13.38 -1.43
N TYR A 223 3.39 -13.82 -2.48
CA TYR A 223 1.95 -13.58 -2.59
C TYR A 223 1.16 -14.49 -1.63
N VAL A 224 0.45 -13.86 -0.69
CA VAL A 224 -0.35 -14.55 0.34
C VAL A 224 -1.81 -14.09 0.23
N VAL A 225 -2.71 -15.07 0.14
CA VAL A 225 -4.16 -14.86 0.34
C VAL A 225 -4.40 -14.90 1.85
N SER A 226 -4.89 -13.81 2.42
CA SER A 226 -5.19 -13.66 3.86
C SER A 226 -6.69 -13.62 4.16
N GLU A 227 -7.52 -13.32 3.17
CA GLU A 227 -8.99 -13.35 3.26
C GLU A 227 -9.59 -13.98 1.99
N ILE A 228 -10.81 -14.51 2.06
CA ILE A 228 -11.57 -14.94 0.88
C ILE A 228 -12.91 -14.21 0.86
N HIS A 229 -13.15 -13.41 -0.17
CA HIS A 229 -14.45 -12.81 -0.45
C HIS A 229 -15.22 -13.68 -1.43
N LEU A 230 -16.43 -14.10 -1.04
CA LEU A 230 -17.27 -15.02 -1.81
C LEU A 230 -18.53 -14.34 -2.36
N GLN A 231 -18.78 -14.53 -3.64
CA GLN A 231 -20.03 -14.13 -4.30
C GLN A 231 -20.68 -15.34 -4.97
N ALA A 232 -21.82 -15.77 -4.44
CA ALA A 232 -22.71 -16.72 -5.11
C ALA A 232 -23.64 -16.01 -6.09
N SER A 233 -24.07 -16.74 -7.14
CA SER A 233 -25.16 -16.34 -8.03
C SER A 233 -25.72 -17.54 -8.78
N LEU A 234 -26.96 -17.44 -9.25
CA LEU A 234 -27.67 -18.51 -9.95
C LEU A 234 -28.43 -18.01 -11.19
N LEU A 235 -28.74 -18.94 -12.10
CA LEU A 235 -29.30 -18.61 -13.41
C LEU A 235 -30.79 -18.22 -13.37
N HIS A 236 -31.57 -18.84 -12.48
CA HIS A 236 -33.03 -18.70 -12.42
C HIS A 236 -33.53 -18.48 -10.98
N PRO A 237 -33.74 -17.23 -10.52
CA PRO A 237 -34.20 -16.95 -9.15
C PRO A 237 -35.64 -17.44 -8.87
N VAL A 238 -36.42 -17.68 -9.92
CA VAL A 238 -37.67 -18.42 -9.86
C VAL A 238 -37.61 -19.57 -10.86
N ALA A 239 -37.97 -20.77 -10.44
CA ALA A 239 -37.86 -21.98 -11.23
C ALA A 239 -39.09 -22.91 -11.07
N ALA A 240 -39.15 -23.91 -11.95
CA ALA A 240 -40.17 -24.94 -11.92
C ALA A 240 -39.95 -25.96 -10.78
N SER A 241 -40.95 -26.76 -10.45
CA SER A 241 -40.94 -27.84 -9.46
C SER A 241 -40.00 -29.01 -9.80
N ALA A 242 -39.58 -29.11 -11.05
CA ALA A 242 -38.52 -30.01 -11.52
C ALA A 242 -37.67 -29.33 -12.61
N GLY A 243 -36.39 -29.64 -12.66
CA GLY A 243 -35.48 -29.11 -13.67
C GLY A 243 -34.02 -29.11 -13.22
N SER A 244 -33.27 -28.13 -13.71
CA SER A 244 -31.89 -27.89 -13.28
C SER A 244 -31.62 -26.40 -13.09
N GLN A 245 -30.78 -26.11 -12.11
CA GLN A 245 -30.26 -24.78 -11.82
C GLN A 245 -28.76 -24.76 -12.15
N THR A 246 -28.28 -23.71 -12.81
CA THR A 246 -26.82 -23.45 -12.85
C THR A 246 -26.47 -22.49 -11.73
N LEU A 247 -25.49 -22.91 -10.93
CA LEU A 247 -24.95 -22.18 -9.79
C LEU A 247 -23.52 -21.76 -10.11
N TYR A 248 -23.19 -20.53 -9.73
CA TYR A 248 -21.90 -19.90 -9.90
C TYR A 248 -21.41 -19.41 -8.55
N LEU A 249 -20.13 -19.65 -8.26
CA LEU A 249 -19.47 -19.20 -7.05
C LEU A 249 -18.16 -18.54 -7.48
N VAL A 250 -17.98 -17.27 -7.13
CA VAL A 250 -16.75 -16.52 -7.36
C VAL A 250 -16.03 -16.35 -6.03
N ALA A 251 -14.75 -16.74 -5.98
CA ALA A 251 -13.84 -16.50 -4.86
C ALA A 251 -12.78 -15.47 -5.26
N ARG A 252 -12.59 -14.48 -4.40
CA ARG A 252 -11.55 -13.44 -4.53
C ARG A 252 -10.76 -13.30 -3.24
N ASP A 253 -9.55 -12.75 -3.32
CA ASP A 253 -8.70 -12.48 -2.16
C ASP A 253 -9.08 -11.12 -1.51
N GLN A 254 -8.32 -10.72 -0.49
CA GLN A 254 -8.45 -9.43 0.17
C GLN A 254 -8.26 -8.21 -0.76
N ASN A 255 -7.59 -8.37 -1.90
CA ASN A 255 -7.35 -7.34 -2.93
C ASN A 255 -8.38 -7.39 -4.07
N LEU A 256 -9.38 -8.27 -3.97
CA LEU A 256 -10.37 -8.60 -5.00
C LEU A 256 -9.79 -9.33 -6.23
N ASP A 257 -8.54 -9.81 -6.19
CA ASP A 257 -7.95 -10.67 -7.22
C ASP A 257 -8.53 -12.10 -7.15
N PRO A 258 -8.55 -12.86 -8.27
CA PRO A 258 -9.26 -14.14 -8.29
C PRO A 258 -8.50 -15.27 -7.59
N VAL A 259 -9.16 -15.98 -6.68
CA VAL A 259 -8.56 -17.13 -5.96
C VAL A 259 -8.83 -18.41 -6.73
N ALA A 260 -7.83 -18.87 -7.49
CA ALA A 260 -7.86 -20.14 -8.20
C ALA A 260 -7.72 -21.34 -7.25
N ARG A 261 -8.24 -22.50 -7.65
CA ARG A 261 -8.10 -23.79 -6.97
C ARG A 261 -8.69 -23.89 -5.55
N ALA A 262 -9.53 -22.94 -5.13
CA ALA A 262 -10.30 -23.04 -3.90
C ALA A 262 -11.29 -24.21 -3.97
N ALA A 263 -11.39 -24.97 -2.87
CA ALA A 263 -12.30 -26.10 -2.77
C ALA A 263 -13.64 -25.62 -2.23
N ALA A 264 -14.74 -26.00 -2.89
CA ALA A 264 -16.08 -25.54 -2.53
C ALA A 264 -17.07 -26.70 -2.38
N VAL A 265 -17.92 -26.61 -1.35
CA VAL A 265 -19.02 -27.53 -1.07
C VAL A 265 -20.30 -26.72 -0.98
N LEU A 266 -21.29 -27.11 -1.77
CA LEU A 266 -22.66 -26.61 -1.68
C LEU A 266 -23.47 -27.50 -0.74
N VAL A 267 -24.24 -26.89 0.16
CA VAL A 267 -25.38 -27.50 0.84
C VAL A 267 -26.65 -26.84 0.31
N ALA A 268 -27.50 -27.63 -0.34
CA ALA A 268 -28.79 -27.15 -0.84
C ALA A 268 -29.92 -27.68 0.07
N HIS A 269 -30.61 -26.77 0.75
CA HIS A 269 -31.68 -27.08 1.70
C HIS A 269 -33.02 -27.21 0.97
N PHE A 270 -33.37 -28.44 0.58
CA PHE A 270 -34.67 -28.72 -0.02
C PHE A 270 -35.70 -29.11 1.07
N PRO A 271 -37.01 -28.88 0.84
CA PRO A 271 -38.08 -29.31 1.76
C PRO A 271 -38.15 -30.81 2.06
N ASN A 272 -37.54 -31.65 1.20
CA ASN A 272 -37.45 -33.11 1.35
C ASN A 272 -36.11 -33.58 1.95
N GLY A 273 -35.21 -32.67 2.32
CA GLY A 273 -33.92 -32.96 2.94
C GLY A 273 -32.74 -32.25 2.26
N ASP A 274 -31.67 -32.07 3.02
CA ASP A 274 -30.47 -31.39 2.54
C ASP A 274 -29.70 -32.22 1.50
N ARG A 275 -29.09 -31.54 0.54
CA ARG A 275 -28.23 -32.14 -0.49
C ARG A 275 -26.87 -31.47 -0.52
N THR A 276 -25.85 -32.18 -0.03
CA THR A 276 -24.45 -31.75 -0.08
C THR A 276 -23.81 -32.18 -1.40
N LEU A 277 -23.16 -31.24 -2.09
CA LEU A 277 -22.52 -31.44 -3.40
C LEU A 277 -21.15 -30.77 -3.41
N VAL A 278 -20.11 -31.52 -3.78
CA VAL A 278 -18.78 -30.94 -4.04
C VAL A 278 -18.84 -30.19 -5.36
N MET A 279 -18.50 -28.90 -5.35
CA MET A 279 -18.34 -28.11 -6.57
C MET A 279 -16.94 -28.36 -7.17
N PRO A 280 -16.75 -28.13 -8.49
CA PRO A 280 -15.41 -28.06 -9.05
C PRO A 280 -14.54 -27.03 -8.30
N LEU A 281 -13.22 -27.22 -8.30
CA LEU A 281 -12.31 -26.19 -7.82
C LEU A 281 -12.49 -24.91 -8.66
N THR A 282 -12.25 -23.74 -8.07
CA THR A 282 -12.28 -22.46 -8.81
C THR A 282 -11.24 -22.42 -9.93
N ASP A 283 -11.61 -21.87 -11.09
CA ASP A 283 -10.71 -21.64 -12.23
C ASP A 283 -9.74 -20.46 -11.99
N ASP A 284 -8.88 -20.17 -12.96
CA ASP A 284 -7.91 -19.06 -12.90
C ASP A 284 -8.57 -17.66 -12.83
N ARG A 285 -9.90 -17.58 -12.91
CA ARG A 285 -10.72 -16.37 -12.74
C ARG A 285 -11.53 -16.43 -11.43
N GLY A 286 -11.18 -17.33 -10.52
CA GLY A 286 -11.83 -17.52 -9.23
C GLY A 286 -13.22 -18.13 -9.33
N LEU A 287 -13.64 -18.63 -10.50
CA LEU A 287 -15.01 -19.09 -10.74
C LEU A 287 -15.12 -20.61 -10.59
N SER A 288 -16.04 -21.06 -9.75
CA SER A 288 -16.59 -22.41 -9.77
C SER A 288 -18.03 -22.41 -10.30
N ARG A 289 -18.41 -23.51 -10.96
CA ARG A 289 -19.74 -23.69 -11.56
C ARG A 289 -20.26 -25.11 -11.29
N LEU A 290 -21.49 -25.22 -10.83
CA LEU A 290 -22.19 -26.49 -10.64
C LEU A 290 -23.58 -26.46 -11.29
N THR A 291 -24.05 -27.59 -11.82
CA THR A 291 -25.43 -27.76 -12.27
C THR A 291 -26.18 -28.65 -11.27
N LEU A 292 -27.13 -28.07 -10.55
CA LEU A 292 -27.98 -28.74 -9.57
C LEU A 292 -29.27 -29.22 -10.25
N ALA A 293 -29.38 -30.51 -10.52
CA ALA A 293 -30.64 -31.12 -10.97
C ALA A 293 -31.53 -31.49 -9.77
N TYR A 294 -32.84 -31.24 -9.87
CA TYR A 294 -33.83 -31.48 -8.82
C TYR A 294 -35.21 -31.79 -9.42
N GLU A 295 -36.06 -32.47 -8.65
CA GLU A 295 -37.40 -32.90 -9.07
C GLU A 295 -38.34 -33.00 -7.85
N GLY A 296 -39.65 -32.79 -8.08
CA GLY A 296 -40.67 -32.97 -7.05
C GLY A 296 -40.65 -31.95 -5.92
N VAL A 297 -40.06 -30.77 -6.13
CA VAL A 297 -39.99 -29.72 -5.10
C VAL A 297 -41.33 -28.96 -5.09
N PRO A 298 -42.00 -28.80 -3.93
CA PRO A 298 -43.32 -28.16 -3.88
C PRO A 298 -43.32 -26.70 -4.37
N PRO A 299 -44.30 -26.28 -5.20
CA PRO A 299 -44.51 -24.88 -5.52
C PRO A 299 -44.73 -24.02 -4.27
N GLY A 300 -44.12 -22.83 -4.27
CA GLY A 300 -44.12 -21.90 -3.14
C GLY A 300 -42.88 -22.02 -2.24
N SER A 301 -42.16 -23.15 -2.25
CA SER A 301 -40.94 -23.36 -1.49
C SER A 301 -39.78 -22.47 -1.95
N THR A 302 -38.91 -22.08 -1.00
CA THR A 302 -37.58 -21.54 -1.27
C THR A 302 -36.56 -22.66 -1.04
N VAL A 303 -35.55 -22.74 -1.91
CA VAL A 303 -34.39 -23.61 -1.73
C VAL A 303 -33.21 -22.70 -1.38
N GLU A 304 -32.80 -22.72 -0.11
CA GLU A 304 -31.61 -22.00 0.36
C GLU A 304 -30.35 -22.78 -0.05
N LEU A 305 -29.32 -22.06 -0.49
CA LEU A 305 -28.05 -22.60 -0.97
C LEU A 305 -26.93 -22.01 -0.14
N GLU A 306 -26.20 -22.86 0.58
CA GLU A 306 -25.06 -22.46 1.41
C GLU A 306 -23.77 -23.00 0.82
N TYR A 307 -22.81 -22.11 0.58
CA TYR A 307 -21.55 -22.40 -0.10
C TYR A 307 -20.40 -22.29 0.89
N TRP A 308 -19.82 -23.42 1.26
CA TRP A 308 -18.65 -23.52 2.12
C TRP A 308 -17.38 -23.61 1.26
N VAL A 309 -16.43 -22.70 1.47
CA VAL A 309 -15.18 -22.64 0.69
C VAL A 309 -13.98 -22.76 1.61
N VAL A 310 -12.99 -23.52 1.18
CA VAL A 310 -11.71 -23.71 1.87
C VAL A 310 -10.56 -23.45 0.89
N TYR A 311 -9.60 -22.63 1.31
CA TYR A 311 -8.35 -22.38 0.58
C TYR A 311 -7.18 -22.27 1.58
N GLY A 312 -6.29 -23.27 1.57
CA GLY A 312 -5.27 -23.41 2.62
C GLY A 312 -5.93 -23.60 3.99
N GLU A 313 -5.64 -22.70 4.92
CA GLU A 313 -6.26 -22.67 6.26
C GLU A 313 -7.52 -21.77 6.32
N LEU A 314 -7.74 -20.94 5.29
CA LEU A 314 -8.87 -20.02 5.24
C LEU A 314 -10.18 -20.74 4.94
N GLN A 315 -11.25 -20.30 5.60
CA GLN A 315 -12.61 -20.77 5.39
C GLN A 315 -13.55 -19.58 5.24
N ALA A 316 -14.46 -19.65 4.28
CA ALA A 316 -15.48 -18.65 4.04
C ALA A 316 -16.81 -19.30 3.67
N VAL A 317 -17.92 -18.63 4.00
CA VAL A 317 -19.28 -19.09 3.70
C VAL A 317 -20.05 -17.96 3.02
N THR A 318 -20.85 -18.28 2.02
CA THR A 318 -21.83 -17.37 1.41
C THR A 318 -23.14 -18.10 1.12
N GLN A 319 -24.21 -17.36 0.91
CA GLN A 319 -25.56 -17.91 0.70
C GLN A 319 -26.25 -17.24 -0.49
N ASP A 320 -27.11 -17.99 -1.17
CA ASP A 320 -28.03 -17.53 -2.24
C ASP A 320 -29.28 -18.41 -2.20
N SER A 321 -30.37 -18.02 -2.87
CA SER A 321 -31.57 -18.87 -2.92
C SER A 321 -32.46 -18.66 -4.14
N PHE A 322 -33.21 -19.70 -4.49
CA PHE A 322 -34.19 -19.64 -5.57
C PHE A 322 -35.53 -20.19 -5.12
N ARG A 323 -36.60 -19.67 -5.73
CA ARG A 323 -37.98 -20.01 -5.38
C ARG A 323 -38.61 -20.94 -6.42
N ILE A 324 -39.34 -21.93 -5.95
CA ILE A 324 -40.18 -22.77 -6.80
C ILE A 324 -41.56 -22.13 -6.94
N TRP A 325 -42.11 -22.04 -8.16
CA TRP A 325 -43.42 -21.39 -8.39
C TRP A 325 -44.40 -22.16 -9.28
N TRP A 326 -43.96 -23.13 -10.09
CA TRP A 326 -44.84 -24.00 -10.90
C TRP A 326 -44.28 -25.43 -11.06
#